data_AF-A0A9P6XHY8-F1
#
_entry.id   AF-A0A9P6XHY8-F1
#
_cell.length_a   1.000
_cell.length_b   1.000
_cell.length_c   1.000
_cell.angle_alpha   90.00
_cell.angle_beta   90.00
_cell.angle_gamma   90.00
#
_symmetry.space_group_name_H-M   'P 1'
#
loop_
_entity.id
_entity.type
_entity.pdbx_description
1 polymer ?
#
loop_
_entity_poly.entity_id
_entity_poly.type
_entity_poly.pdbx_seq_one_letter_code
_entity_poly.pdbx_strand_id
1 'polypeptide(L)'
;MIISLYENGRFADEYTPDLKGFISTSEFSAIMNTFNNVANQYPPFVPVVINPYVACFTFVVLIGLMGTMHYLQHTEMIIILPILFLCASMMLVAWRRQKQSKFKKEMIRLCSCMNATENVRGISFKLNYLNSEQNISTKPTPIYAITIVFDDRYNLLHHLSRSDASPPPYSPTFSVQMPVNIYCPHQSSLK
;
A
#
# COMPACT_ATOMS: atom_id res chain seq x y z
N MET A 1 -5.47 4.66 -14.76
CA MET A 1 -5.37 4.05 -13.41
C MET A 1 -4.28 3.01 -13.46
N ILE A 2 -3.37 2.99 -12.48
CA ILE A 2 -2.18 2.13 -12.47
C ILE A 2 -2.15 1.37 -11.15
N ILE A 3 -1.74 0.09 -11.17
CA ILE A 3 -1.76 -0.78 -10.00
C ILE A 3 -0.36 -1.36 -9.78
N SER A 4 0.22 -1.11 -8.61
CA SER A 4 1.46 -1.75 -8.15
C SER A 4 1.13 -2.83 -7.11
N LEU A 5 1.47 -4.08 -7.42
CA LEU A 5 1.19 -5.25 -6.60
C LEU A 5 2.25 -5.44 -5.51
N TYR A 6 1.86 -5.93 -4.33
CA TYR A 6 2.77 -6.30 -3.24
C TYR A 6 3.22 -7.76 -3.36
N GLU A 7 4.43 -7.99 -3.86
CA GLU A 7 5.00 -9.32 -4.08
C GLU A 7 6.36 -9.46 -3.40
N ASN A 8 6.65 -10.63 -2.82
CA ASN A 8 7.94 -10.95 -2.19
C ASN A 8 8.44 -9.93 -1.15
N GLY A 9 7.52 -9.34 -0.39
CA GLY A 9 7.86 -8.40 0.68
C GLY A 9 7.95 -6.93 0.25
N ARG A 10 7.71 -6.62 -1.04
CA ARG A 10 7.80 -5.27 -1.60
C ARG A 10 6.69 -4.99 -2.62
N PHE A 11 6.36 -3.72 -2.82
CA PHE A 11 5.59 -3.27 -3.96
C PHE A 11 6.48 -3.24 -5.21
N ALA A 12 5.89 -3.64 -6.34
CA ALA A 12 6.52 -3.56 -7.65
C ALA A 12 6.85 -2.11 -8.01
N ASP A 13 8.12 -1.85 -8.32
CA ASP A 13 8.67 -0.56 -8.72
C ASP A 13 9.03 -0.52 -10.21
N GLU A 14 8.59 -1.51 -10.99
CA GLU A 14 8.74 -1.52 -12.43
C GLU A 14 7.91 -0.40 -13.08
N TYR A 15 8.60 0.49 -13.78
CA TYR A 15 7.98 1.59 -14.49
C TYR A 15 7.31 1.07 -15.77
N THR A 16 5.98 1.14 -15.81
CA THR A 16 5.20 0.71 -16.98
C THR A 16 5.06 1.81 -18.03
N PRO A 17 4.82 1.47 -19.31
CA PRO A 17 4.60 2.45 -20.38
C PRO A 17 3.43 3.41 -20.09
N ASP A 18 2.44 2.97 -19.31
CA ASP A 18 1.28 3.78 -18.91
C ASP A 18 1.66 4.94 -17.98
N LEU A 19 2.83 4.88 -17.33
CA LEU A 19 3.39 5.99 -16.54
C LEU A 19 4.11 7.01 -17.42
N LYS A 20 4.41 6.69 -18.69
CA LYS A 20 5.23 7.51 -19.57
C LYS A 20 4.50 8.82 -19.91
N GLY A 21 5.06 9.92 -19.41
CA GLY A 21 4.47 11.25 -19.54
C GLY A 21 3.63 11.70 -18.34
N PHE A 22 3.37 10.79 -17.38
CA PHE A 22 2.62 11.07 -16.14
C PHE A 22 3.50 11.23 -14.90
N ILE A 23 4.65 10.56 -14.87
CA ILE A 23 5.61 10.72 -13.78
C ILE A 23 6.98 10.32 -14.30
N SER A 24 8.04 10.99 -13.85
CA SER A 24 9.38 10.56 -14.23
C SER A 24 9.71 9.21 -13.59
N THR A 25 10.58 8.43 -14.22
CA THR A 25 11.02 7.14 -13.70
C THR A 25 11.66 7.29 -12.31
N SER A 26 12.41 8.37 -12.09
CA SER A 26 13.03 8.69 -10.80
C SER A 26 12.01 9.03 -9.71
N GLU A 27 11.00 9.85 -10.01
CA GLU A 27 9.93 10.17 -9.05
C GLU A 27 9.15 8.92 -8.68
N PHE A 28 8.77 8.09 -9.66
CA PHE A 28 8.05 6.85 -9.40
C PHE A 28 8.84 5.91 -8.50
N SER A 29 10.12 5.69 -8.81
CA SER A 29 10.99 4.85 -7.98
C SER A 29 11.13 5.41 -6.55
N ALA A 30 11.27 6.73 -6.38
CA ALA A 30 11.34 7.34 -5.06
C ALA A 30 10.05 7.15 -4.24
N ILE A 31 8.89 7.29 -4.88
CA ILE A 31 7.58 7.04 -4.25
C ILE A 31 7.46 5.57 -3.85
N MET A 32 7.75 4.64 -4.77
CA MET A 32 7.68 3.20 -4.47
C MET A 32 8.68 2.79 -3.38
N ASN A 33 9.88 3.37 -3.35
CA ASN A 33 10.85 3.16 -2.27
C ASN A 33 10.31 3.63 -0.92
N THR A 34 9.57 4.73 -0.89
CA THR A 34 8.93 5.21 0.35
C THR A 34 7.89 4.21 0.85
N PHE A 35 7.04 3.69 -0.04
CA PHE A 35 6.09 2.63 0.29
C PHE A 35 6.79 1.34 0.75
N ASN A 36 7.87 0.94 0.08
CA ASN A 36 8.67 -0.23 0.41
C ASN A 36 9.38 -0.08 1.76
N ASN A 37 9.85 1.11 2.11
CA ASN A 37 10.45 1.37 3.43
C ASN A 37 9.44 1.15 4.56
N VAL A 38 8.21 1.64 4.41
CA VAL A 38 7.16 1.40 5.41
C VAL A 38 6.72 -0.06 5.41
N ALA A 39 6.64 -0.71 4.25
CA ALA A 39 6.32 -2.14 4.17
C ALA A 39 7.39 -3.02 4.81
N ASN A 40 8.67 -2.67 4.70
CA ASN A 40 9.78 -3.35 5.36
C ASN A 40 9.74 -3.16 6.88
N GLN A 41 9.36 -1.98 7.36
CA GLN A 41 9.23 -1.70 8.79
C GLN A 41 8.03 -2.41 9.42
N TYR A 42 6.94 -2.55 8.67
CA TYR A 42 5.69 -3.16 9.13
C TYR A 42 5.22 -4.23 8.14
N PRO A 43 5.89 -5.39 8.02
CA PRO A 43 5.51 -6.35 6.99
C PRO A 43 4.08 -6.87 7.23
N PRO A 44 3.22 -6.89 6.19
CA PRO A 44 1.92 -7.53 6.28
C PRO A 44 2.10 -9.02 6.56
N PHE A 45 1.22 -9.58 7.38
CA PHE A 45 1.16 -11.03 7.53
C PHE A 45 0.61 -11.62 6.23
N VAL A 46 1.48 -12.25 5.45
CA VAL A 46 1.09 -13.09 4.33
C VAL A 46 0.82 -14.50 4.89
N PRO A 47 -0.38 -15.07 4.69
CA PRO A 47 -0.62 -16.45 5.03
C PRO A 47 0.28 -17.30 4.13
N VAL A 48 1.40 -17.73 4.69
CA VAL A 48 2.22 -18.79 4.09
C VAL A 48 1.27 -19.96 3.91
N VAL A 49 0.99 -20.30 2.64
CA VAL A 49 0.27 -21.50 2.19
C VAL A 49 0.59 -22.61 3.18
N ILE A 50 -0.43 -23.04 3.96
CA ILE A 50 -0.35 -24.00 5.08
C ILE A 50 1.10 -24.36 5.39
N ASN A 51 1.77 -23.50 6.15
CA ASN A 51 3.19 -23.71 6.41
C ASN A 51 3.35 -25.12 7.00
N PRO A 52 4.00 -26.06 6.30
CA PRO A 52 4.06 -27.45 6.73
C PRO A 52 4.71 -27.57 8.11
N TYR A 53 5.54 -26.60 8.51
CA TYR A 53 6.09 -26.50 9.86
C TYR A 53 5.02 -26.23 10.92
N VAL A 54 4.01 -25.41 10.63
CA VAL A 54 2.89 -25.14 11.55
C VAL A 54 1.98 -26.36 11.64
N ALA A 55 1.66 -27.00 10.51
CA ALA A 55 0.87 -28.22 10.48
C ALA A 55 1.59 -29.38 11.21
N CYS A 56 2.89 -29.55 10.95
CA CYS A 56 3.75 -30.54 11.61
C CYS A 56 3.86 -30.26 13.11
N PHE A 57 4.07 -29.01 13.52
CA PHE A 57 4.08 -28.62 14.93
C PHE A 57 2.76 -28.95 15.62
N THR A 58 1.62 -28.62 15.01
CA THR A 58 0.30 -28.99 15.57
C THR A 58 0.08 -30.50 15.64
N PHE A 59 0.60 -31.25 14.65
CA PHE A 59 0.50 -32.71 14.61
C PHE A 59 1.37 -33.37 15.69
N VAL A 60 2.60 -32.91 15.90
CA VAL A 60 3.49 -33.37 16.98
C VAL A 60 2.89 -33.07 18.36
N VAL A 61 2.29 -31.89 18.54
CA VAL A 61 1.59 -31.54 19.79
C VAL A 61 0.39 -32.46 20.02
N LEU A 62 -0.39 -32.80 18.99
CA LEU A 62 -1.51 -33.74 19.08
C LEU A 62 -1.07 -35.18 19.41
N ILE A 63 0.01 -35.67 18.81
CA ILE A 63 0.57 -36.99 19.15
C ILE A 63 1.08 -37.00 20.59
N GLY A 64 1.77 -35.93 21.02
CA GLY A 64 2.22 -35.78 22.40
C GLY A 64 1.05 -35.79 23.39
N LEU A 65 -0.06 -35.11 23.05
CA LEU A 65 -1.33 -35.14 23.78
C LEU A 65 -1.89 -36.56 23.91
N MET A 66 -1.97 -37.32 22.81
CA MET A 66 -2.46 -38.71 22.86
C MET A 66 -1.53 -39.62 23.68
N GLY A 67 -0.21 -39.42 23.58
CA GLY A 67 0.78 -40.18 24.35
C GLY A 67 0.72 -39.89 25.85
N THR A 68 0.57 -38.62 26.26
CA THR A 68 0.46 -38.25 27.68
C THR A 68 -0.86 -38.70 28.29
N MET A 69 -1.97 -38.65 27.53
CA MET A 69 -3.26 -39.21 27.95
C MET A 69 -3.19 -40.73 28.15
N HIS A 70 -2.40 -41.44 27.34
CA HIS A 70 -2.25 -42.89 27.49
C HIS A 70 -1.35 -43.27 28.68
N TYR A 71 -0.35 -42.44 28.99
CA TYR A 71 0.70 -42.77 29.97
C TYR A 71 0.43 -42.23 31.39
N LEU A 72 -0.25 -41.09 31.55
CA LEU A 72 -0.58 -40.54 32.86
C LEU A 72 -2.06 -40.76 33.19
N GLN A 73 -2.36 -41.60 34.18
CA GLN A 73 -3.69 -41.76 34.79
C GLN A 73 -4.21 -40.48 35.52
N HIS A 74 -3.55 -39.34 35.37
CA HIS A 74 -3.92 -38.08 35.98
C HIS A 74 -4.88 -37.28 35.08
N THR A 75 -6.17 -37.46 35.31
CA THR A 75 -7.30 -36.83 34.60
C THR A 75 -7.22 -35.29 34.53
N GLU A 76 -6.58 -34.65 35.52
CA GLU A 76 -6.45 -33.18 35.58
C GLU A 76 -5.62 -32.59 34.42
N MET A 77 -4.57 -33.30 33.99
CA MET A 77 -3.70 -32.84 32.89
C MET A 77 -4.41 -32.90 31.52
N ILE A 78 -5.41 -33.77 31.39
CA ILE A 78 -6.21 -33.96 30.17
C ILE A 78 -7.05 -32.72 29.88
N ILE A 79 -7.50 -32.00 30.91
CA ILE A 79 -8.36 -30.82 30.77
C ILE A 79 -7.53 -29.54 30.59
N ILE A 80 -6.41 -29.40 31.31
CA ILE A 80 -5.59 -28.18 31.29
C ILE A 80 -4.88 -27.99 29.94
N LEU A 81 -4.41 -29.08 29.33
CA LEU A 81 -3.62 -29.04 28.10
C LEU A 81 -4.36 -28.48 26.87
N PRO A 82 -5.61 -28.89 26.54
CA PRO A 82 -6.36 -28.29 25.43
C PRO A 82 -6.71 -26.82 25.68
N ILE A 83 -6.94 -26.42 26.94
CA ILE A 83 -7.20 -25.02 27.31
C ILE A 83 -5.95 -24.17 27.03
N LEU A 84 -4.76 -24.63 27.42
CA LEU A 84 -3.51 -23.94 27.13
C LEU A 84 -3.24 -23.84 25.62
N PHE A 85 -3.51 -24.89 24.86
CA PHE A 85 -3.38 -24.88 23.40
C PHE A 85 -4.34 -23.88 22.74
N LEU A 86 -5.60 -23.83 23.18
CA LEU A 86 -6.57 -22.84 22.74
C LEU A 86 -6.11 -21.41 23.08
N CYS A 87 -5.64 -21.16 24.30
CA CYS A 87 -5.10 -19.86 24.68
C CYS A 87 -3.90 -19.43 23.83
N ALA A 88 -2.94 -20.34 23.60
CA ALA A 88 -1.77 -20.08 22.77
C ALA A 88 -2.15 -19.80 21.30
N SER A 89 -3.07 -20.58 20.73
CA SER A 89 -3.56 -20.36 19.37
C SER A 89 -4.30 -19.03 19.22
N MET A 90 -5.13 -18.66 20.20
CA MET A 90 -5.83 -17.37 20.23
C MET A 90 -4.85 -16.19 20.35
N MET A 91 -3.83 -16.30 21.19
CA MET A 91 -2.77 -15.29 21.30
C MET A 91 -2.00 -15.13 19.98
N LEU A 92 -1.66 -16.23 19.31
CA LEU A 92 -1.00 -16.20 17.99
C LEU A 92 -1.88 -15.52 16.93
N VAL A 93 -3.17 -15.84 16.90
CA VAL A 93 -4.13 -15.19 15.97
C VAL A 93 -4.26 -13.71 16.28
N ALA A 94 -4.40 -13.33 17.55
CA ALA A 94 -4.50 -11.93 17.98
C ALA A 94 -3.24 -11.15 17.60
N TRP A 95 -2.05 -11.70 17.84
CA TRP A 95 -0.77 -11.09 17.45
C TRP A 95 -0.65 -10.89 15.93
N ARG A 96 -1.07 -11.88 15.13
CA ARG A 96 -1.10 -11.77 13.66
C ARG A 96 -2.04 -10.66 13.20
N ARG A 97 -3.24 -10.57 13.78
CA ARG A 97 -4.21 -9.50 13.48
C ARG A 97 -3.67 -8.12 13.84
N GLN A 98 -2.99 -8.00 14.99
CA GLN A 98 -2.36 -6.74 15.40
C GLN A 98 -1.28 -6.29 14.41
N LYS A 99 -0.42 -7.22 13.93
CA LYS A 99 0.58 -6.90 12.91
C LYS A 99 -0.05 -6.40 11.60
N GLN A 100 -1.08 -7.08 11.10
CA GLN A 100 -1.81 -6.64 9.91
C GLN A 100 -2.45 -5.27 10.09
N SER A 101 -3.06 -5.02 11.26
CA SER A 101 -3.68 -3.73 11.57
C SER A 101 -2.65 -2.59 11.59
N LYS A 102 -1.46 -2.82 12.19
CA LYS A 102 -0.36 -1.85 12.20
C LYS A 102 0.12 -1.52 10.79
N PHE A 103 0.38 -2.53 9.95
CA PHE A 103 0.74 -2.32 8.55
C PHE A 103 -0.31 -1.47 7.83
N LYS A 104 -1.59 -1.87 7.90
CA LYS A 104 -2.68 -1.16 7.21
C LYS A 104 -2.78 0.29 7.68
N LYS A 105 -2.65 0.54 8.98
CA LYS A 105 -2.70 1.90 9.56
C LYS A 105 -1.59 2.78 9.02
N GLU A 106 -0.33 2.32 9.07
CA GLU A 106 0.80 3.12 8.59
C GLU A 106 0.76 3.33 7.08
N MET A 107 0.30 2.33 6.34
CA MET A 107 0.19 2.43 4.89
C MET A 107 -0.91 3.39 4.44
N ILE A 108 -2.08 3.37 5.10
CA ILE A 108 -3.14 4.36 4.89
C ILE A 108 -2.65 5.77 5.26
N ARG A 109 -1.91 5.91 6.36
CA ARG A 109 -1.32 7.19 6.76
C ARG A 109 -0.38 7.72 5.68
N LEU A 110 0.50 6.88 5.14
CA LEU A 110 1.39 7.26 4.05
C LEU A 110 0.61 7.66 2.80
N CYS A 111 -0.41 6.90 2.39
CA CYS A 111 -1.29 7.27 1.28
C CYS A 111 -1.96 8.64 1.53
N SER A 112 -2.42 8.92 2.75
CA SER A 112 -3.03 10.21 3.09
C SER A 112 -2.05 11.38 2.97
N CYS A 113 -0.81 11.19 3.42
CA CYS A 113 0.24 12.20 3.30
C CYS A 113 0.62 12.45 1.83
N MET A 114 0.87 11.38 1.07
CA MET A 114 1.15 11.45 -0.37
C MET A 114 0.00 12.11 -1.13
N ASN A 115 -1.25 11.75 -0.82
CA ASN A 115 -2.43 12.35 -1.42
C ASN A 115 -2.54 13.83 -1.11
N ALA A 116 -2.24 14.27 0.12
CA ALA A 116 -2.29 15.69 0.45
C ALA A 116 -1.32 16.51 -0.42
N THR A 117 -0.13 15.98 -0.71
CA THR A 117 0.88 16.63 -1.54
C THR A 117 0.56 16.54 -3.03
N GLU A 118 0.16 15.37 -3.51
CA GLU A 118 0.05 15.06 -4.94
C GLU A 118 -1.37 15.29 -5.51
N ASN A 119 -2.39 15.48 -4.66
CA ASN A 119 -3.75 15.78 -5.11
C ASN A 119 -3.85 17.14 -5.83
N VAL A 120 -2.95 18.09 -5.56
CA VAL A 120 -2.88 19.36 -6.31
C VAL A 120 -2.47 19.11 -7.77
N ARG A 121 -1.60 18.12 -8.01
CA ARG A 121 -1.22 17.66 -9.35
C ARG A 121 -2.29 16.76 -9.98
N GLY A 122 -3.34 16.39 -9.25
CA GLY A 122 -4.38 15.48 -9.72
C GLY A 122 -4.00 14.01 -9.62
N ILE A 123 -3.06 13.64 -8.74
CA ILE A 123 -2.66 12.25 -8.50
C ILE A 123 -3.20 11.79 -7.14
N SER A 124 -3.77 10.59 -7.09
CA SER A 124 -4.28 9.95 -5.87
C SER A 124 -3.80 8.52 -5.73
N PHE A 125 -3.19 8.22 -4.59
CA PHE A 125 -2.76 6.90 -4.13
C PHE A 125 -3.82 6.27 -3.23
N LYS A 126 -4.17 5.01 -3.51
CA LYS A 126 -5.10 4.22 -2.72
C LYS A 126 -4.50 2.85 -2.42
N LEU A 127 -4.53 2.46 -1.15
CA LEU A 127 -4.21 1.08 -0.76
C LEU A 127 -5.45 0.21 -0.97
N ASN A 128 -5.33 -0.77 -1.86
CA ASN A 128 -6.37 -1.75 -2.14
C ASN A 128 -5.97 -3.12 -1.58
N TYR A 129 -6.96 -3.82 -1.04
CA TYR A 129 -6.86 -5.23 -0.68
C TYR A 129 -7.43 -6.03 -1.85
N LEU A 130 -6.65 -6.95 -2.42
CA LEU A 130 -7.12 -7.75 -3.55
C LEU A 130 -8.04 -8.87 -3.05
N ASN A 131 -9.25 -8.91 -3.59
CA ASN A 131 -10.14 -10.05 -3.39
C ASN A 131 -9.73 -11.22 -4.31
N SER A 132 -10.14 -12.43 -3.94
CA SER A 132 -9.85 -13.67 -4.69
C SER A 132 -10.30 -13.62 -6.16
N GLU A 133 -11.29 -12.81 -6.50
CA GLU A 133 -11.78 -12.62 -7.88
C GLU A 133 -10.87 -11.72 -8.74
N GLN A 134 -10.03 -10.89 -8.12
CA GLN A 134 -9.07 -10.01 -8.80
C GLN A 134 -7.72 -10.68 -9.02
N ASN A 135 -7.58 -11.95 -8.63
CA ASN A 135 -6.37 -12.72 -8.79
C ASN A 135 -6.34 -13.44 -10.13
N ILE A 136 -5.57 -12.87 -11.04
CA ILE A 136 -5.31 -13.44 -12.38
C ILE A 136 -4.16 -14.49 -12.30
N SER A 137 -3.56 -14.71 -11.13
CA SER A 137 -2.35 -15.53 -10.95
C SER A 137 -2.59 -16.81 -10.13
N THR A 138 -1.97 -17.91 -10.57
CA THR A 138 -1.94 -19.23 -9.91
C THR A 138 -0.94 -19.33 -8.74
N LYS A 139 -0.19 -18.27 -8.45
CA LYS A 139 0.80 -18.17 -7.36
C LYS A 139 0.16 -17.61 -6.08
N PRO A 140 0.75 -17.82 -4.88
CA PRO A 140 0.26 -17.20 -3.65
C PRO A 140 0.11 -15.70 -3.85
N THR A 141 -1.13 -15.26 -3.80
CA THR A 141 -1.56 -14.01 -4.40
C THR A 141 -1.17 -12.81 -3.56
N PRO A 142 -0.74 -11.70 -4.18
CA PRO A 142 -0.46 -10.46 -3.47
C PRO A 142 -1.76 -9.97 -2.80
N ILE A 143 -1.72 -9.76 -1.49
CA ILE A 143 -2.90 -9.37 -0.69
C ILE A 143 -3.20 -7.87 -0.84
N TYR A 144 -2.18 -7.08 -1.15
CA TYR A 144 -2.24 -5.63 -1.19
C TYR A 144 -1.73 -5.10 -2.53
N ALA A 145 -2.30 -3.98 -2.96
CA ALA A 145 -1.78 -3.18 -4.05
C ALA A 145 -1.95 -1.69 -3.77
N ILE A 146 -1.06 -0.89 -4.36
CA ILE A 146 -1.19 0.56 -4.42
C ILE A 146 -1.75 0.90 -5.78
N THR A 147 -2.91 1.53 -5.79
CA THR A 147 -3.53 2.08 -6.99
C THR A 147 -3.23 3.56 -7.10
N ILE A 148 -2.72 3.96 -8.25
CA ILE A 148 -2.45 5.36 -8.60
C ILE A 148 -3.52 5.78 -9.61
N VAL A 149 -4.27 6.82 -9.26
CA VAL A 149 -5.34 7.40 -10.06
C VAL A 149 -4.93 8.81 -10.48
N PHE A 150 -5.07 9.10 -11.77
CA PHE A 150 -4.86 10.43 -12.34
C PHE A 150 -6.23 11.01 -12.66
N ASP A 151 -6.46 12.23 -12.20
CA ASP A 151 -7.67 13.03 -12.41
C ASP A 151 -7.52 13.96 -13.63
N ASP A 152 -8.60 14.53 -14.12
CA ASP A 152 -8.62 15.39 -15.32
C ASP A 152 -7.76 16.66 -15.15
N ARG A 153 -7.59 17.12 -13.91
CA ARG A 153 -6.67 18.22 -13.55
C ARG A 153 -5.23 17.91 -13.97
N TYR A 154 -4.80 16.66 -13.84
CA TYR A 154 -3.49 16.21 -14.27
C TYR A 154 -3.35 16.43 -15.80
N ASN A 155 -4.35 16.01 -16.56
CA ASN A 155 -4.36 16.15 -18.01
C ASN A 155 -4.30 17.63 -18.44
N LEU A 156 -5.05 18.52 -17.77
CA LEU A 156 -5.08 19.96 -18.08
C LEU A 156 -3.71 20.65 -17.86
N LEU A 157 -3.01 20.34 -16.75
CA LEU A 157 -1.67 20.86 -16.48
C LEU A 157 -0.63 20.39 -17.51
N HIS A 158 -0.77 19.17 -18.01
CA HIS A 158 0.12 18.61 -19.02
C HIS A 158 -0.17 19.13 -20.43
N HIS A 159 -1.42 19.48 -20.74
CA HIS A 159 -1.74 20.18 -21.99
C HIS A 159 -1.20 21.61 -22.01
N LEU A 160 -1.28 22.34 -20.90
CA LEU A 160 -0.73 23.70 -20.80
C LEU A 160 0.80 23.72 -20.91
N SER A 161 1.50 22.84 -20.20
CA SER A 161 2.98 22.77 -20.27
C SER A 161 3.51 22.29 -21.62
N ARG A 162 2.73 21.50 -22.37
CA ARG A 162 3.08 21.06 -23.72
C ARG A 162 2.78 22.12 -24.79
N SER A 163 1.83 23.02 -24.53
CA SER A 163 1.46 24.10 -25.46
C SER A 163 2.51 25.22 -25.51
N ASP A 164 3.35 25.35 -24.47
CA ASP A 164 4.47 26.31 -24.44
C ASP A 164 5.74 25.78 -25.14
N ALA A 165 5.72 24.54 -25.67
CA ALA A 165 6.86 23.90 -26.32
C ALA A 165 6.76 23.92 -27.86
N SER A 166 6.33 25.04 -28.44
CA SER A 166 6.74 25.51 -29.78
C SER A 166 5.91 26.74 -30.17
N PRO A 167 6.50 27.91 -30.47
CA PRO A 167 5.77 28.93 -31.19
C PRO A 167 5.42 28.38 -32.58
N PRO A 168 4.15 28.39 -33.02
CA PRO A 168 3.85 28.13 -34.42
C PRO A 168 4.58 29.19 -35.25
N PRO A 169 5.39 28.80 -36.26
CA PRO A 169 5.88 29.78 -37.20
C PRO A 169 4.66 30.25 -37.99
N TYR A 170 4.43 31.57 -37.94
CA TYR A 170 3.42 32.32 -38.69
C TYR A 170 1.97 32.26 -38.18
N SER A 171 1.55 33.31 -37.45
CA SER A 171 0.46 34.22 -37.87
C SER A 171 0.33 35.40 -36.89
N PRO A 172 0.20 36.65 -37.36
CA PRO A 172 0.04 37.81 -36.50
C PRO A 172 -1.42 38.00 -36.11
N THR A 173 -1.63 38.60 -34.93
CA THR A 173 -2.88 39.19 -34.43
C THR A 173 -3.82 38.23 -33.69
N PHE A 174 -3.61 38.09 -32.38
CA PHE A 174 -4.70 38.11 -31.41
C PHE A 174 -4.15 38.63 -30.06
N SER A 175 -4.42 39.89 -29.76
CA SER A 175 -4.15 40.51 -28.47
C SER A 175 -5.13 39.94 -27.44
N VAL A 176 -4.70 38.94 -26.67
CA VAL A 176 -5.43 38.54 -25.46
C VAL A 176 -4.95 39.44 -24.31
N GLN A 177 -5.80 40.40 -24.02
CA GLN A 177 -5.74 41.32 -22.89
C GLN A 177 -5.64 40.53 -21.57
N MET A 178 -4.54 40.69 -20.84
CA MET A 178 -4.41 40.19 -19.47
C MET A 178 -5.44 40.88 -18.56
N PRO A 179 -6.27 40.14 -17.78
CA PRO A 179 -6.96 40.75 -16.66
C PRO A 179 -5.95 40.95 -15.53
N VAL A 180 -5.48 42.19 -15.39
CA VAL A 180 -4.81 42.68 -14.19
C VAL A 180 -5.86 42.73 -13.08
N ASN A 181 -5.80 41.79 -12.13
CA ASN A 181 -6.40 42.00 -10.82
C ASN A 181 -5.51 41.36 -9.75
N ILE A 182 -4.36 41.99 -9.53
CA ILE A 182 -3.52 41.77 -8.34
C ILE A 182 -4.10 42.67 -7.25
N TYR A 183 -4.88 42.10 -6.35
CA TYR A 183 -5.27 42.75 -5.10
C TYR A 183 -4.23 42.40 -4.03
N CYS A 184 -3.32 43.34 -3.73
CA CYS A 184 -2.44 43.28 -2.58
C CYS A 184 -3.01 44.17 -1.46
N PRO A 185 -3.41 43.64 -0.29
CA PRO A 185 -3.77 44.48 0.84
C PRO A 185 -2.51 45.03 1.54
N HIS A 186 -2.33 46.34 1.36
CA HIS A 186 -1.74 47.33 2.25
C HIS A 186 -0.65 46.90 3.25
N GLN A 187 0.59 47.30 2.93
CA GLN A 187 1.62 47.66 3.89
C GLN A 187 1.15 48.88 4.70
N SER A 188 1.15 48.78 6.03
CA SER A 188 1.10 49.93 6.93
C SER A 188 2.53 50.35 7.32
N SER A 189 2.77 51.64 7.15
CA SER A 189 4.04 52.35 7.35
C SER A 189 4.45 52.35 8.83
N LEU A 190 5.73 52.09 9.07
CA LEU A 190 6.46 52.53 10.26
C LEU A 190 6.51 54.07 10.29
N LYS A 191 6.39 54.61 11.51
CA LYS A 191 7.07 55.82 11.95
C LYS A 191 7.48 55.63 13.39
#